data_AF-A0A7C5P7J6-F1
#
_entry.id   AF-A0A7C5P7J6-F1
#
_cell.length_a   1.000
_cell.length_b   1.000
_cell.length_c   1.000
_cell.angle_alpha   90.00
_cell.angle_beta   90.00
_cell.angle_gamma   90.00
#
_symmetry.space_group_name_H-M   'P 1'
#
loop_
_entity.id
_entity.type
_entity.pdbx_description
1 polymer ?
#
loop_
_entity_poly.entity_id
_entity_poly.type
_entity_poly.pdbx_seq_one_letter_code
_entity_poly.pdbx_strand_id
1 'polypeptide(L)'
;MNNNANYDKTVLQEEFLKTVSDLLRLLDQAEDLAAKVRKELNAIVQAEEWTLLQASKPLDPEDRALLWLKRKLSEIMQKHPRVKADFVYKEGNVVGLRYIAPDRESREDVESVAGWAFKVAAERTRK
;
A
#
# COMPACT_ATOMS: atom_id res chain seq x y z
N MET A 1 12.97 -70.60 -3.64
CA MET A 1 13.62 -69.48 -2.93
C MET A 1 13.65 -68.29 -3.88
N ASN A 2 12.66 -67.39 -3.83
CA ASN A 2 12.64 -66.17 -4.68
C ASN A 2 11.91 -64.97 -4.04
N ASN A 3 11.60 -65.04 -2.73
CA ASN A 3 10.79 -64.02 -2.05
C ASN A 3 11.61 -62.80 -1.59
N ASN A 4 12.91 -62.93 -1.34
CA ASN A 4 13.73 -61.81 -0.83
C ASN A 4 13.98 -60.72 -1.88
N ALA A 5 14.23 -61.08 -3.14
CA ALA A 5 14.53 -60.10 -4.19
C ALA A 5 13.31 -59.28 -4.63
N ASN A 6 12.09 -59.82 -4.45
CA ASN A 6 10.85 -59.10 -4.74
C ASN A 6 10.48 -58.15 -3.60
N TYR A 7 10.71 -58.57 -2.34
CA TYR A 7 10.48 -57.73 -1.16
C TYR A 7 11.38 -56.48 -1.17
N ASP A 8 12.67 -56.66 -1.49
CA ASP A 8 13.66 -55.57 -1.53
C ASP A 8 13.34 -54.51 -2.60
N LYS A 9 12.88 -54.94 -3.78
CA LYS A 9 12.43 -54.03 -4.85
C LYS A 9 11.17 -53.25 -4.49
N THR A 10 10.25 -53.87 -3.77
CA THR A 10 8.98 -53.23 -3.39
C THR A 10 9.22 -52.16 -2.32
N VAL A 11 10.12 -52.44 -1.35
CA VAL A 11 10.55 -51.47 -0.33
C VAL A 11 11.28 -50.28 -0.96
N LEU A 12 12.21 -50.52 -1.89
CA LEU A 12 12.90 -49.47 -2.65
C LEU A 12 11.95 -48.59 -3.47
N GLN A 13 10.88 -49.17 -4.03
CA GLN A 13 9.86 -48.42 -4.76
C GLN A 13 9.01 -47.56 -3.83
N GLU A 14 8.62 -48.06 -2.67
CA GLU A 14 7.86 -47.32 -1.67
C GLU A 14 8.66 -46.13 -1.10
N GLU A 15 9.94 -46.33 -0.80
CA GLU A 15 10.83 -45.25 -0.31
C GLU A 15 11.08 -44.17 -1.37
N PHE A 16 11.22 -44.58 -2.64
CA PHE A 16 11.35 -43.65 -3.76
C PHE A 16 10.08 -42.80 -3.94
N LEU A 17 8.90 -43.43 -3.95
CA LEU A 17 7.62 -42.74 -4.08
C LEU A 17 7.36 -41.79 -2.91
N LYS A 18 7.72 -42.19 -1.69
CA LYS A 18 7.63 -41.32 -0.51
C LYS A 18 8.53 -40.10 -0.66
N THR A 19 9.77 -40.29 -1.09
CA THR A 19 10.73 -39.19 -1.32
C THR A 19 10.21 -38.22 -2.38
N VAL A 20 9.68 -38.72 -3.50
CA VAL A 20 9.09 -37.90 -4.55
C VAL A 20 7.85 -37.13 -4.03
N SER A 21 6.99 -37.78 -3.24
CA SER A 21 5.83 -37.13 -2.63
C SER A 21 6.22 -36.01 -1.66
N ASP A 22 7.25 -36.23 -0.83
CA ASP A 22 7.75 -35.23 0.10
C ASP A 22 8.37 -34.03 -0.64
N LEU A 23 9.11 -34.29 -1.73
CA LEU A 23 9.64 -33.24 -2.61
C LEU A 23 8.54 -32.42 -3.28
N LEU A 24 7.49 -33.07 -3.80
CA LEU A 24 6.35 -32.39 -4.40
C LEU A 24 5.62 -31.50 -3.37
N ARG A 25 5.49 -31.96 -2.12
CA ARG A 25 4.88 -31.17 -1.06
C ARG A 25 5.71 -29.94 -0.69
N LEU A 26 7.04 -30.06 -0.71
CA LEU A 26 7.93 -28.93 -0.45
C LEU A 26 7.86 -27.87 -1.56
N LEU A 27 7.71 -28.30 -2.82
CA LEU A 27 7.50 -27.38 -3.95
C LEU A 27 6.17 -26.63 -3.83
N ASP A 28 5.09 -27.33 -3.51
CA ASP A 28 3.76 -26.73 -3.29
C ASP A 28 3.79 -25.68 -2.15
N GLN A 29 4.43 -26.01 -1.03
CA GLN A 29 4.62 -25.09 0.08
C GLN A 29 5.47 -23.86 -0.27
N ALA A 30 6.48 -24.04 -1.13
CA ALA A 30 7.32 -22.95 -1.60
C ALA A 30 6.55 -22.00 -2.54
N GLU A 31 5.70 -22.54 -3.42
CA GLU A 31 4.82 -21.74 -4.28
C GLU A 31 3.81 -20.92 -3.47
N ASP A 32 3.19 -21.54 -2.46
CA ASP A 32 2.27 -20.85 -1.54
C ASP A 32 2.95 -19.72 -0.76
N LEU A 33 4.19 -19.95 -0.31
CA LEU A 33 4.97 -18.93 0.37
C LEU A 33 5.34 -17.79 -0.59
N ALA A 34 5.76 -18.12 -1.81
CA ALA A 34 6.07 -17.12 -2.83
C ALA A 34 4.84 -16.27 -3.20
N ALA A 35 3.65 -16.89 -3.29
CA ALA A 35 2.40 -16.19 -3.52
C ALA A 35 2.05 -15.22 -2.38
N LYS A 36 2.22 -15.65 -1.12
CA LYS A 36 2.04 -14.78 0.06
C LYS A 36 3.01 -13.61 0.07
N VAL A 37 4.30 -13.87 -0.14
CA VAL A 37 5.34 -12.83 -0.20
C VAL A 37 5.04 -11.86 -1.33
N ARG A 38 4.68 -12.33 -2.52
CA ARG A 38 4.32 -11.47 -3.67
C ARG A 38 3.09 -10.63 -3.38
N LYS A 39 2.08 -11.18 -2.71
CA LYS A 39 0.89 -10.43 -2.28
C LYS A 39 1.24 -9.32 -1.29
N GLU A 40 2.09 -9.61 -0.30
CA GLU A 40 2.56 -8.61 0.66
C GLU A 40 3.45 -7.55 -0.01
N LEU A 41 4.35 -7.97 -0.91
CA LEU A 41 5.19 -7.04 -1.66
C LEU A 41 4.35 -6.11 -2.54
N ASN A 42 3.34 -6.65 -3.24
CA ASN A 42 2.44 -5.83 -4.04
C ASN A 42 1.62 -4.86 -3.17
N ALA A 43 1.19 -5.27 -1.97
CA ALA A 43 0.53 -4.38 -1.03
C ALA A 43 1.47 -3.26 -0.54
N ILE A 44 2.77 -3.55 -0.37
CA ILE A 44 3.79 -2.54 -0.02
C ILE A 44 4.06 -1.61 -1.19
N VAL A 45 4.18 -2.13 -2.42
CA VAL A 45 4.48 -1.33 -3.63
C VAL A 45 3.29 -0.44 -4.01
N GLN A 46 2.06 -0.96 -3.96
CA GLN A 46 0.85 -0.15 -4.20
C GLN A 46 0.60 0.89 -3.10
N ALA A 47 1.12 0.64 -1.90
CA ALA A 47 1.08 1.60 -0.81
C ALA A 47 1.99 2.82 -1.01
N GLU A 48 2.83 2.88 -2.04
CA GLU A 48 3.77 3.99 -2.29
C GLU A 48 3.40 4.88 -3.49
N GLU A 49 2.26 4.63 -4.14
CA GLU A 49 1.81 5.51 -5.23
C GLU A 49 1.30 6.85 -4.71
N TRP A 50 1.94 7.94 -5.14
CA TRP A 50 1.49 9.29 -4.87
C TRP A 50 0.16 9.55 -5.57
N THR A 51 -0.88 9.84 -4.79
CA THR A 51 -2.17 10.32 -5.29
C THR A 51 -2.18 11.84 -5.27
N LEU A 52 -2.73 12.47 -6.32
CA LEU A 52 -2.85 13.93 -6.41
C LEU A 52 -4.32 14.37 -6.23
N LEU A 53 -4.57 15.18 -5.21
CA LEU A 53 -5.80 15.93 -5.04
C LEU A 53 -5.60 17.34 -5.59
N GLN A 54 -6.30 17.64 -6.68
CA GLN A 54 -6.20 18.94 -7.33
C GLN A 54 -7.16 19.94 -6.69
N ALA A 55 -6.68 21.15 -6.37
CA ALA A 55 -7.54 22.25 -5.98
C ALA A 55 -8.31 22.76 -7.22
N SER A 56 -9.55 23.21 -7.02
CA SER A 56 -10.41 23.72 -8.11
C SER A 56 -9.85 24.97 -8.80
N LYS A 57 -8.98 25.72 -8.11
CA LYS A 57 -8.22 26.86 -8.62
C LYS A 57 -6.95 27.06 -7.78
N PRO A 58 -5.98 27.87 -8.24
CA PRO A 58 -4.85 28.27 -7.42
C PRO A 58 -5.29 28.96 -6.12
N LEU A 59 -4.68 28.58 -5.01
CA LEU A 59 -5.02 29.04 -3.66
C LEU A 59 -3.83 29.77 -3.04
N ASP A 60 -4.12 30.81 -2.27
CA ASP A 60 -3.12 31.55 -1.49
C ASP A 60 -2.56 30.64 -0.38
N PRO A 61 -1.24 30.35 -0.34
CA PRO A 61 -0.63 29.53 0.70
C PRO A 61 -0.85 30.05 2.13
N GLU A 62 -1.10 31.35 2.29
CA GLU A 62 -1.34 31.99 3.58
C GLU A 62 -2.83 31.96 4.00
N ASP A 63 -3.72 31.36 3.19
CA ASP A 63 -5.12 31.19 3.58
C ASP A 63 -5.23 30.36 4.86
N ARG A 64 -6.03 30.84 5.80
CA ARG A 64 -6.23 30.22 7.11
C ARG A 64 -6.69 28.76 7.02
N ALA A 65 -7.44 28.39 5.97
CA ALA A 65 -7.87 27.02 5.74
C ALA A 65 -6.69 26.11 5.31
N LEU A 66 -5.74 26.62 4.53
CA LEU A 66 -4.53 25.87 4.18
C LEU A 66 -3.56 25.76 5.36
N LEU A 67 -3.42 26.82 6.16
CA LEU A 67 -2.65 26.78 7.40
C LEU A 67 -3.26 25.78 8.41
N TRP A 68 -4.59 25.71 8.49
CA TRP A 68 -5.30 24.69 9.26
C TRP A 68 -5.06 23.28 8.70
N LEU A 69 -5.14 23.11 7.37
CA LEU A 69 -4.89 21.83 6.70
C LEU A 69 -3.48 21.31 6.99
N LYS A 70 -2.47 22.18 6.93
CA LYS A 70 -1.08 21.82 7.26
C LYS A 70 -0.94 21.23 8.66
N ARG A 71 -1.65 21.80 9.64
CA ARG A 71 -1.68 21.27 11.01
C ARG A 71 -2.40 19.93 11.07
N LYS A 72 -3.54 19.79 10.41
CA LYS A 72 -4.30 18.53 10.36
C LYS A 72 -3.57 17.40 9.67
N LEU A 73 -2.88 17.67 8.57
CA LEU A 73 -2.03 16.68 7.93
C LEU A 73 -0.90 16.22 8.87
N SER A 74 -0.33 17.11 9.67
CA SER A 74 0.67 16.74 10.67
C SER A 74 0.09 15.80 11.74
N GLU A 75 -1.13 16.08 12.23
CA GLU A 75 -1.83 15.19 13.18
C GLU A 75 -2.16 13.83 12.54
N ILE A 76 -2.62 13.81 11.29
CA ILE A 76 -2.92 12.58 10.54
C ILE A 76 -1.65 11.75 10.35
N MET A 77 -0.53 12.36 9.97
CA MET A 77 0.76 11.67 9.80
C MET A 77 1.31 11.12 11.13
N GLN A 78 0.98 11.74 12.26
CA GLN A 78 1.30 11.19 13.59
C GLN A 78 0.43 9.99 13.94
N LYS A 79 -0.88 10.06 13.64
CA LYS A 79 -1.83 8.95 13.83
C LYS A 79 -1.51 7.77 12.90
N HIS A 80 -1.10 8.07 11.66
CA HIS A 80 -0.85 7.12 10.59
C HIS A 80 0.57 7.30 10.03
N PRO A 81 1.60 6.66 10.62
CA PRO A 81 3.02 6.91 10.28
C PRO A 81 3.42 6.59 8.83
N ARG A 82 2.59 5.83 8.11
CA ARG A 82 2.81 5.50 6.69
C ARG A 82 2.23 6.55 5.75
N VAL A 83 1.48 7.54 6.25
CA VAL A 83 0.97 8.65 5.45
C VAL A 83 2.08 9.65 5.16
N LYS A 84 2.18 10.08 3.92
CA LYS A 84 3.02 11.22 3.50
C LYS A 84 2.14 12.20 2.74
N ALA A 85 2.33 13.50 2.93
CA ALA A 85 1.54 14.50 2.22
C ALA A 85 2.36 15.78 1.98
N ASP A 86 2.29 16.30 0.77
CA ASP A 86 2.98 17.52 0.34
C ASP A 86 2.05 18.41 -0.50
N PHE A 87 2.12 19.72 -0.26
CA PHE A 87 1.46 20.69 -1.12
C PHE A 87 2.17 20.82 -2.46
N VAL A 88 1.39 20.90 -3.54
CA VAL A 88 1.87 21.17 -4.89
C VAL A 88 1.69 22.65 -5.18
N TYR A 89 2.77 23.31 -5.59
CA TYR A 89 2.78 24.75 -5.87
C TYR A 89 2.97 25.03 -7.35
N LYS A 90 2.31 26.08 -7.84
CA LYS A 90 2.54 26.68 -9.15
C LYS A 90 2.46 28.19 -9.01
N GLU A 91 3.48 28.90 -9.50
CA GLU A 91 3.53 30.37 -9.46
C GLU A 91 3.28 30.94 -8.05
N GLY A 92 3.86 30.31 -7.02
CA GLY A 92 3.70 30.71 -5.61
C GLY A 92 2.37 30.32 -4.97
N ASN A 93 1.41 29.82 -5.73
CA ASN A 93 0.09 29.41 -5.23
C ASN A 93 0.01 27.90 -5.05
N VAL A 94 -0.80 27.45 -4.10
CA VAL A 94 -1.12 26.03 -3.91
C VAL A 94 -2.13 25.60 -4.97
N VAL A 95 -1.80 24.57 -5.74
CA VAL A 95 -2.66 24.00 -6.79
C VAL A 95 -3.16 22.60 -6.47
N GLY A 96 -2.66 21.99 -5.40
CA GLY A 96 -3.11 20.69 -4.95
C GLY A 96 -2.33 20.14 -3.77
N LEU A 97 -2.67 18.92 -3.39
CA LEU A 97 -2.00 18.12 -2.37
C LEU A 97 -1.67 16.77 -3.00
N ARG A 98 -0.41 16.37 -2.98
CA ARG A 98 -0.04 14.99 -3.26
C ARG A 98 0.12 14.24 -1.95
N TYR A 99 -0.34 13.00 -1.88
CA TYR A 99 -0.24 12.20 -0.67
C TYR A 99 -0.07 10.71 -0.99
N ILE A 100 0.46 9.99 0.00
CA ILE A 100 0.50 8.54 0.07
C ILE A 100 -0.35 8.14 1.28
N ALA A 101 -1.33 7.26 1.08
CA ALA A 101 -2.17 6.70 2.12
C ALA A 101 -2.49 5.22 1.79
N PRO A 102 -1.84 4.27 2.48
CA PRO A 102 -1.85 2.86 2.08
C PRO A 102 -3.16 2.14 2.37
N ASP A 103 -3.87 2.57 3.41
CA ASP A 103 -5.14 2.00 3.83
C ASP A 103 -6.30 2.99 3.58
N ARG A 104 -7.51 2.44 3.59
CA ARG A 104 -8.72 3.20 3.28
C ARG A 104 -9.01 4.28 4.33
N GLU A 105 -8.78 4.00 5.61
CA GLU A 105 -9.08 4.94 6.70
C GLU A 105 -8.18 6.18 6.58
N SER A 106 -6.87 5.97 6.43
CA SER A 106 -5.92 7.09 6.28
C SER A 106 -6.16 7.90 5.02
N ARG A 107 -6.63 7.27 3.93
CA ARG A 107 -7.03 7.95 2.70
C ARG A 107 -8.25 8.84 2.91
N GLU A 108 -9.31 8.30 3.51
CA GLU A 108 -10.52 9.06 3.83
C GLU A 108 -10.22 10.23 4.78
N ASP A 109 -9.37 10.03 5.78
CA ASP A 109 -8.92 11.09 6.70
C ASP A 109 -8.25 12.25 5.93
N VAL A 110 -7.30 11.95 5.02
CA VAL A 110 -6.61 12.98 4.21
C VAL A 110 -7.56 13.67 3.24
N GLU A 111 -8.34 12.90 2.47
CA GLU A 111 -9.24 13.44 1.44
C GLU A 111 -10.32 14.35 2.02
N SER A 112 -10.87 13.98 3.18
CA SER A 112 -11.91 14.76 3.86
C SER A 112 -11.40 16.14 4.30
N VAL A 113 -10.24 16.18 4.98
CA VAL A 113 -9.69 17.46 5.46
C VAL A 113 -9.18 18.32 4.31
N ALA A 114 -8.55 17.71 3.30
CA ALA A 114 -8.05 18.42 2.12
C ALA A 114 -9.21 19.00 1.29
N GLY A 115 -10.25 18.20 1.04
CA GLY A 115 -11.44 18.62 0.31
C GLY A 115 -12.14 19.81 0.97
N TRP A 116 -12.32 19.77 2.29
CA TRP A 116 -12.87 20.91 3.03
C TRP A 116 -12.01 22.17 2.90
N ALA A 117 -10.69 22.05 3.14
CA ALA A 117 -9.80 23.20 3.14
C ALA A 117 -9.68 23.84 1.75
N PHE A 118 -9.57 23.03 0.69
CA PHE A 118 -9.53 23.53 -0.69
C PHE A 118 -10.83 24.22 -1.08
N LYS A 119 -11.98 23.67 -0.70
CA LYS A 119 -13.27 24.31 -0.95
C LYS A 119 -13.35 25.67 -0.26
N VAL A 120 -13.03 25.74 1.04
CA VAL A 120 -13.12 26.97 1.83
C VAL A 120 -12.15 28.03 1.34
N ALA A 121 -10.89 27.67 1.07
CA ALA A 121 -9.91 28.60 0.53
C ALA A 121 -10.36 29.12 -0.84
N ALA A 122 -10.85 28.23 -1.72
CA ALA A 122 -11.34 28.63 -3.03
C ALA A 122 -12.52 29.63 -2.95
N GLU A 123 -13.43 29.47 -1.99
CA GLU A 123 -14.54 30.40 -1.80
C GLU A 123 -14.07 31.78 -1.30
N ARG A 124 -12.95 31.86 -0.56
CA ARG A 124 -12.41 33.12 -0.03
C ARG A 124 -11.60 33.91 -1.05
N THR A 125 -10.85 33.24 -1.92
CA THR A 125 -10.14 33.87 -3.05
C THR A 125 -11.11 34.37 -4.15
N ARG A 126 -12.40 34.53 -3.86
CA ARG A 126 -13.43 35.09 -4.75
C ARG A 126 -13.80 36.53 -4.41
N LYS A 127 -13.17 37.11 -3.37
CA LYS A 127 -13.29 38.51 -2.97
C LYS A 127 -12.00 39.25 -3.29
#